data_AF-A0A0J9U339-F1
#
_entry.id   AF-A0A0J9U339-F1
#
_cell.length_a   1.000
_cell.length_b   1.000
_cell.length_c   1.000
_cell.angle_alpha   90.00
_cell.angle_beta   90.00
_cell.angle_gamma   90.00
#
_symmetry.space_group_name_H-M   'P 1'
#
loop_
_entity.id
_entity.type
_entity.pdbx_description
1 polymer ?
#
loop_
_entity_poly.entity_id
_entity_poly.type
_entity_poly.pdbx_seq_one_letter_code
_entity_poly.pdbx_strand_id
1 'polypeptide(L)'
;MGNERNEYNDCILLNYWVYSRLVNIFQSDDASIIAGPFAILQRIWHDIVEKPSYKPRNNKCFPDGTLVTQKDWRERKALYDYCVNYDTIKKTIPSYEKICPEYWSYVDSHTSLFEYFKTRCSKTNDQCPEFYNNCKQYDPKEFLLTFSCNEQMKQKKADTLAKARQALQSSTADVQEQISRITGGSEVSAGGSLLTSDGSHPVEKTELLDLNYSKYNLD
;
A
#
# COMPACT_ATOMS: atom_id res chain seq x y z
N MET A 1 -12.08 26.31 -23.74
CA MET A 1 -11.31 25.08 -24.01
C MET A 1 -10.22 25.01 -22.97
N GLY A 2 -10.47 24.26 -21.88
CA GLY A 2 -9.59 24.22 -20.71
C GLY A 2 -8.34 23.39 -20.99
N ASN A 3 -7.18 24.00 -20.80
CA ASN A 3 -5.89 23.34 -20.87
C ASN A 3 -5.67 22.64 -19.50
N GLU A 4 -6.24 21.45 -19.33
CA GLU A 4 -5.89 20.56 -18.20
C GLU A 4 -4.46 20.08 -18.42
N ARG A 5 -3.48 20.88 -17.97
CA ARG A 5 -2.12 20.37 -17.75
C ARG A 5 -2.27 19.34 -16.64
N ASN A 6 -2.01 18.07 -16.92
CA ASN A 6 -1.92 17.04 -15.88
C ASN A 6 -0.98 17.56 -14.79
N GLU A 7 -1.51 17.86 -13.60
CA GLU A 7 -0.75 18.30 -12.43
C GLU A 7 0.22 17.21 -11.95
N TYR A 8 0.02 15.99 -12.44
CA TYR A 8 0.79 14.79 -12.18
C TYR A 8 1.75 14.46 -13.33
N ASN A 9 2.82 13.77 -12.96
CA ASN A 9 3.88 13.31 -13.83
C ASN A 9 3.64 11.85 -14.23
N ASP A 10 3.11 11.66 -15.44
CA ASP A 10 2.85 10.34 -16.03
C ASP A 10 4.09 9.43 -16.04
N CYS A 11 5.31 10.01 -16.03
CA CYS A 11 6.54 9.24 -15.98
C CYS A 11 6.77 8.56 -14.62
N ILE A 12 6.30 9.15 -13.52
CA ILE A 12 6.38 8.51 -12.19
C ILE A 12 5.46 7.28 -12.17
N LEU A 13 4.23 7.40 -12.68
CA LEU A 13 3.31 6.26 -12.83
C LEU A 13 3.92 5.14 -13.67
N LEU A 14 4.44 5.49 -14.85
CA LEU A 14 5.04 4.50 -15.75
C LEU A 14 6.24 3.80 -15.11
N ASN A 15 7.10 4.54 -14.41
CA ASN A 15 8.26 3.97 -13.73
C ASN A 15 7.86 2.96 -12.64
N TYR A 16 6.91 3.32 -11.77
CA TYR A 16 6.40 2.39 -10.76
C TYR A 16 5.65 1.20 -11.37
N TRP A 17 4.88 1.40 -12.44
CA TRP A 17 4.18 0.32 -13.13
C TRP A 17 5.16 -0.70 -13.73
N VAL A 18 6.18 -0.22 -14.46
CA VAL A 18 7.23 -1.09 -15.05
C VAL A 18 7.97 -1.86 -13.96
N TYR A 19 8.40 -1.19 -12.89
CA TYR A 19 9.13 -1.83 -11.81
C TYR A 19 8.25 -2.85 -11.07
N SER A 20 7.00 -2.51 -10.77
CA SER A 20 6.03 -3.44 -10.17
C SER A 20 5.81 -4.67 -11.04
N ARG A 21 5.76 -4.51 -12.37
CA ARG A 21 5.62 -5.62 -13.31
C ARG A 21 6.86 -6.52 -13.30
N LEU A 22 8.06 -5.94 -13.27
CA LEU A 22 9.29 -6.72 -13.14
C LEU A 22 9.31 -7.51 -11.84
N VAL A 23 9.03 -6.88 -10.70
CA VAL A 23 8.98 -7.56 -9.40
C VAL A 23 7.98 -8.71 -9.40
N ASN A 24 6.82 -8.54 -10.05
CA ASN A 24 5.82 -9.60 -10.19
C ASN A 24 6.33 -10.78 -11.06
N ILE A 25 6.97 -10.50 -12.19
CA ILE A 25 7.53 -11.52 -13.09
C ILE A 25 8.62 -12.34 -12.38
N PHE A 26 9.53 -11.66 -11.68
CA PHE A 26 10.65 -12.30 -10.98
C PHE A 26 10.28 -12.82 -9.58
N GLN A 27 9.06 -12.51 -9.11
CA GLN A 27 8.58 -12.83 -7.75
C GLN A 27 9.54 -12.36 -6.64
N SER A 28 10.27 -11.28 -6.89
CA SER A 28 11.27 -10.75 -5.98
C SER A 28 11.57 -9.28 -6.30
N ASP A 29 11.72 -8.47 -5.25
CA ASP A 29 12.30 -7.12 -5.29
C ASP A 29 13.69 -7.06 -4.64
N ASP A 30 14.33 -8.22 -4.43
CA ASP A 30 15.74 -8.28 -4.03
C ASP A 30 16.61 -7.64 -5.12
N ALA A 31 17.39 -6.63 -4.74
CA ALA A 31 18.29 -5.91 -5.63
C ALA A 31 19.24 -6.84 -6.40
N SER A 32 19.70 -7.93 -5.79
CA SER A 32 20.58 -8.91 -6.44
C SER A 32 19.91 -9.68 -7.57
N ILE A 33 18.57 -9.79 -7.54
CA ILE A 33 17.77 -10.48 -8.55
C ILE A 33 17.26 -9.47 -9.60
N ILE A 34 16.72 -8.34 -9.15
CA ILE A 34 15.97 -7.41 -10.01
C ILE A 34 16.87 -6.39 -10.73
N ALA A 35 18.04 -6.04 -10.19
CA ALA A 35 18.88 -4.97 -10.74
C ALA A 35 19.38 -5.28 -12.17
N GLY A 36 19.78 -6.53 -12.43
CA GLY A 36 20.24 -6.96 -13.74
C GLY A 36 19.17 -6.84 -14.83
N PRO A 37 18.02 -7.51 -14.67
CA PRO A 37 16.88 -7.39 -15.59
C PRO A 37 16.40 -5.94 -15.76
N PHE A 38 16.31 -5.18 -14.67
CA PHE A 38 15.90 -3.79 -14.74
C PHE A 38 16.90 -2.96 -15.56
N ALA A 39 18.20 -3.06 -15.29
CA ALA A 39 19.24 -2.33 -16.03
C ALA A 39 19.22 -2.60 -17.55
N ILE A 40 18.95 -3.84 -17.96
CA ILE A 40 18.78 -4.19 -19.38
C ILE A 40 17.56 -3.47 -19.97
N LEU A 41 16.41 -3.52 -19.28
CA LEU A 41 15.20 -2.82 -19.72
C LEU A 41 15.42 -1.31 -19.77
N GLN A 42 16.08 -0.72 -18.79
CA GLN A 42 16.38 0.70 -18.74
C GLN A 42 17.22 1.14 -19.93
N ARG A 43 18.22 0.35 -20.33
CA ARG A 43 19.03 0.66 -21.53
C ARG A 43 18.16 0.71 -22.79
N ILE A 44 17.33 -0.31 -23.01
CA ILE A 44 16.43 -0.37 -24.16
C ILE A 44 15.43 0.79 -24.15
N TRP A 45 14.85 1.10 -22.98
CA TRP A 45 13.92 2.21 -22.82
C TRP A 45 14.62 3.55 -23.10
N HIS A 46 15.81 3.77 -22.55
CA HIS A 46 16.60 4.98 -22.80
C HIS A 46 16.87 5.18 -24.29
N ASP A 47 17.34 4.15 -24.99
CA ASP A 47 17.60 4.19 -26.44
C ASP A 47 16.33 4.56 -27.25
N ILE A 48 15.15 4.10 -26.82
CA ILE A 48 13.88 4.46 -27.46
C ILE A 48 13.55 5.93 -27.23
N VAL A 49 13.73 6.43 -26.00
CA VAL A 49 13.38 7.80 -25.61
C VAL A 49 14.32 8.83 -26.24
N GLU A 50 15.60 8.50 -26.43
CA GLU A 50 16.60 9.38 -27.03
C GLU A 50 16.47 9.52 -28.56
N LYS A 51 15.83 8.55 -29.24
CA LYS A 51 15.74 8.51 -30.71
C LYS A 51 15.24 9.84 -31.31
N PRO A 52 15.97 10.42 -32.29
CA PRO A 52 15.62 11.69 -32.90
C PRO A 52 14.26 11.75 -33.58
N SER A 53 13.75 10.62 -34.07
CA SER A 53 12.44 10.50 -34.70
C SER A 53 11.27 10.85 -33.77
N TYR A 54 11.49 10.88 -32.46
CA TYR A 54 10.47 11.19 -31.45
C TYR A 54 10.60 12.62 -30.88
N LYS A 55 11.29 13.54 -31.58
CA LYS A 55 11.81 14.81 -31.05
C LYS A 55 10.83 15.97 -30.72
N PRO A 56 9.51 16.02 -31.04
CA PRO A 56 8.69 17.14 -30.60
C PRO A 56 7.58 16.77 -29.58
N ARG A 57 7.80 15.78 -28.69
CA ARG A 57 6.82 15.49 -27.63
C ARG A 57 7.42 15.81 -26.27
N ASN A 58 6.87 16.83 -25.61
CA ASN A 58 7.32 17.39 -24.32
C ASN A 58 7.20 16.42 -23.11
N ASN A 59 6.93 15.14 -23.35
CA ASN A 59 6.61 14.13 -22.32
C ASN A 59 7.50 12.89 -22.51
N LYS A 60 8.82 13.08 -22.49
CA LYS A 60 9.78 11.98 -22.52
C LYS A 60 9.95 11.41 -21.11
N CYS A 61 9.52 10.19 -20.90
CA CYS A 61 9.71 9.48 -19.64
C CYS A 61 11.00 8.68 -19.68
N PHE A 62 11.98 9.07 -18.88
CA PHE A 62 13.19 8.31 -18.68
C PHE A 62 13.00 7.27 -17.56
N PRO A 63 13.67 6.11 -17.66
CA PRO A 63 13.66 5.13 -16.59
C PRO A 63 14.33 5.69 -15.33
N ASP A 64 13.70 5.49 -14.18
CA ASP A 64 14.22 5.84 -12.86
C ASP A 64 15.03 4.68 -12.28
N GLY A 65 16.35 4.79 -12.35
CA GLY A 65 17.27 3.80 -11.79
C GLY A 65 17.31 3.74 -10.28
N THR A 66 16.74 4.74 -9.59
CA THR A 66 16.74 4.76 -8.13
C THR A 66 15.72 3.81 -7.52
N LEU A 67 14.73 3.32 -8.30
CA LEU A 67 13.70 2.41 -7.80
C LEU A 67 14.26 1.16 -7.11
N VAL A 68 15.36 0.62 -7.63
CA VAL A 68 16.02 -0.57 -7.06
C VAL A 68 16.58 -0.34 -5.65
N THR A 69 16.85 0.91 -5.28
CA THR A 69 17.38 1.27 -3.95
C THR A 69 16.30 1.83 -3.01
N GLN A 70 15.11 2.13 -3.54
CA GLN A 70 13.96 2.60 -2.76
C GLN A 70 13.32 1.41 -2.00
N LYS A 71 13.74 1.20 -0.75
CA LYS A 71 13.19 0.13 0.11
C LYS A 71 11.67 0.23 0.31
N ASP A 72 11.11 1.44 0.25
CA ASP A 72 9.69 1.74 0.38
C ASP A 72 9.02 2.04 -0.96
N TRP A 73 9.53 1.50 -2.08
CA TRP A 73 9.00 1.79 -3.42
C TRP A 73 7.51 1.46 -3.55
N ARG A 74 7.01 0.44 -2.84
CA ARG A 74 5.59 0.04 -2.83
C ARG A 74 4.73 1.12 -2.19
N GLU A 75 5.16 1.64 -1.04
CA GLU A 75 4.52 2.74 -0.34
C GLU A 75 4.58 4.03 -1.16
N ARG A 76 5.69 4.28 -1.85
CA ARG A 76 5.79 5.45 -2.73
C ARG A 76 4.83 5.36 -3.92
N LYS A 77 4.78 4.19 -4.57
CA LYS A 77 3.80 3.90 -5.63
C LYS A 77 2.37 4.12 -5.11
N ALA A 78 2.05 3.51 -3.98
CA ALA A 78 0.76 3.61 -3.30
C ALA A 78 0.34 5.06 -3.06
N LEU A 79 1.26 5.86 -2.54
CA LEU A 79 1.01 7.27 -2.25
C LEU A 79 0.76 8.03 -3.56
N TYR A 80 1.58 7.78 -4.59
CA TYR A 80 1.44 8.46 -5.86
C TYR A 80 0.13 8.13 -6.57
N ASP A 81 -0.24 6.85 -6.61
CA ASP A 81 -1.50 6.38 -7.18
C ASP A 81 -2.69 7.08 -6.49
N TYR A 82 -2.68 7.16 -5.16
CA TYR A 82 -3.69 7.89 -4.39
C TYR A 82 -3.73 9.38 -4.74
N CYS A 83 -2.57 10.04 -4.81
CA CYS A 83 -2.51 11.46 -5.14
C CYS A 83 -3.07 11.75 -6.53
N VAL A 84 -2.75 10.92 -7.53
CA VAL A 84 -3.27 11.07 -8.91
C VAL A 84 -4.78 10.82 -8.96
N ASN A 85 -5.28 9.87 -8.18
CA ASN A 85 -6.70 9.51 -8.17
C ASN A 85 -7.58 10.51 -7.41
N TYR A 86 -7.01 11.35 -6.54
CA TYR A 86 -7.75 12.27 -5.67
C TYR A 86 -8.78 13.12 -6.43
N ASP A 87 -8.38 13.80 -7.50
CA ASP A 87 -9.26 14.70 -8.25
C ASP A 87 -10.41 13.95 -8.92
N THR A 88 -10.12 12.77 -9.48
CA THR A 88 -11.14 11.91 -10.08
C THR A 88 -12.15 11.47 -9.03
N ILE A 89 -11.69 11.03 -7.86
CA ILE A 89 -12.56 10.62 -6.74
C ILE A 89 -13.43 11.79 -6.28
N LYS A 90 -12.83 12.96 -6.06
CA LYS A 90 -13.50 14.19 -5.62
C LYS A 90 -14.60 14.63 -6.59
N LYS A 91 -14.36 14.53 -7.90
CA LYS A 91 -15.35 14.85 -8.95
C LYS A 91 -16.47 13.80 -9.05
N THR A 92 -16.16 12.53 -8.75
CA THR A 92 -17.09 11.40 -8.94
C THR A 92 -18.11 11.28 -7.81
N ILE A 93 -17.70 11.41 -6.55
CA ILE A 93 -18.55 11.16 -5.37
C ILE A 93 -19.87 11.96 -5.41
N PRO A 94 -19.89 13.27 -5.72
CA PRO A 94 -21.14 14.04 -5.72
C PRO A 94 -22.18 13.53 -6.73
N SER A 95 -21.74 12.84 -7.78
CA SER A 95 -22.60 12.38 -8.88
C SER A 95 -23.16 10.96 -8.64
N TYR A 96 -22.58 10.20 -7.72
CA TYR A 96 -22.87 8.76 -7.56
C TYR A 96 -22.91 8.35 -6.08
N GLU A 97 -23.96 8.72 -5.34
CA GLU A 97 -24.06 8.43 -3.90
C GLU A 97 -23.85 6.94 -3.54
N LYS A 98 -24.29 6.02 -4.41
CA LYS A 98 -24.13 4.57 -4.21
C LYS A 98 -22.67 4.09 -4.17
N ILE A 99 -21.74 4.82 -4.78
CA ILE A 99 -20.30 4.47 -4.81
C ILE A 99 -19.54 5.08 -3.62
N CYS A 100 -20.19 5.93 -2.83
CA CYS A 100 -19.57 6.58 -1.67
C CYS A 100 -18.90 5.58 -0.71
N PRO A 101 -19.52 4.44 -0.34
CA PRO A 101 -18.86 3.47 0.55
C PRO A 101 -17.54 2.91 -0.01
N GLU A 102 -17.46 2.69 -1.32
CA GLU A 102 -16.28 2.14 -1.99
C GLU A 102 -15.13 3.14 -1.97
N TYR A 103 -15.37 4.37 -2.43
CA TYR A 103 -14.34 5.42 -2.37
C TYR A 103 -13.97 5.81 -0.94
N TRP A 104 -14.93 5.79 -0.01
CA TRP A 104 -14.62 6.07 1.39
C TRP A 104 -13.65 5.02 1.93
N SER A 105 -13.89 3.73 1.64
CA SER A 105 -12.97 2.65 2.04
C SER A 105 -11.62 2.74 1.35
N TYR A 106 -11.58 3.15 0.07
CA TYR A 106 -10.32 3.41 -0.64
C TYR A 106 -9.54 4.56 0.01
N VAL A 107 -10.17 5.70 0.29
CA VAL A 107 -9.46 6.85 0.92
C VAL A 107 -9.01 6.50 2.35
N ASP A 108 -9.88 5.87 3.14
CA ASP A 108 -9.56 5.46 4.52
C ASP A 108 -8.38 4.49 4.58
N SER A 109 -8.25 3.57 3.62
CA SER A 109 -7.13 2.61 3.58
C SER A 109 -5.76 3.27 3.36
N HIS A 110 -5.73 4.48 2.78
CA HIS A 110 -4.50 5.25 2.56
C HIS A 110 -4.13 6.15 3.76
N THR A 111 -4.95 6.20 4.81
CA THR A 111 -4.70 7.05 5.99
C THR A 111 -3.37 6.72 6.67
N SER A 112 -3.08 5.43 6.90
CA SER A 112 -1.82 5.00 7.55
C SER A 112 -0.60 5.28 6.68
N LEU A 113 -0.74 5.11 5.37
CA LEU A 113 0.30 5.41 4.38
C LEU A 113 0.65 6.90 4.38
N PHE A 114 -0.36 7.76 4.43
CA PHE A 114 -0.15 9.20 4.47
C PHE A 114 0.56 9.63 5.77
N GLU A 115 0.18 9.06 6.92
CA GLU A 115 0.86 9.30 8.20
C GLU A 115 2.31 8.80 8.21
N TYR A 116 2.58 7.66 7.55
CA TYR A 116 3.93 7.15 7.34
C TYR A 116 4.82 8.19 6.64
N PHE A 117 4.37 8.73 5.50
CA PHE A 117 5.14 9.75 4.77
C PHE A 117 5.17 11.09 5.49
N LYS A 118 4.09 11.51 6.17
CA LYS A 118 4.06 12.73 6.99
C LYS A 118 5.13 12.70 8.07
N THR A 119 5.26 11.57 8.76
CA THR A 119 6.30 11.38 9.79
C THR A 119 7.70 11.35 9.18
N ARG A 120 7.88 10.61 8.09
CA ARG A 120 9.19 10.40 7.45
C ARG A 120 9.73 11.68 6.83
N CYS A 121 8.89 12.39 6.08
CA CYS A 121 9.23 13.64 5.41
C CYS A 121 9.38 14.83 6.37
N SER A 122 8.97 14.70 7.64
CA SER A 122 9.19 15.73 8.66
C SER A 122 10.57 15.66 9.33
N LYS A 123 11.26 14.51 9.26
CA LYS A 123 12.51 14.27 9.98
C LYS A 123 13.76 14.56 9.15
N THR A 124 13.74 14.27 7.84
CA THR A 124 14.86 14.46 6.90
C THR A 124 14.34 14.51 5.45
N ASN A 125 14.89 15.38 4.60
CA ASN A 125 14.46 15.49 3.19
C ASN A 125 14.87 14.28 2.34
N ASP A 126 16.02 13.65 2.62
CA ASP A 126 16.59 12.58 1.77
C ASP A 126 15.73 11.31 1.70
N GLN A 127 14.80 11.14 2.63
CA GLN A 127 13.91 9.99 2.68
C GLN A 127 12.52 10.29 2.13
N CYS A 128 12.25 11.54 1.74
CA CYS A 128 10.95 11.95 1.25
C CYS A 128 10.85 11.76 -0.28
N PRO A 129 9.74 11.24 -0.82
CA PRO A 129 9.52 11.23 -2.26
C PRO A 129 9.48 12.66 -2.80
N GLU A 130 10.13 12.91 -3.93
CA GLU A 130 10.18 14.25 -4.54
C GLU A 130 8.77 14.84 -4.76
N PHE A 131 7.83 13.99 -5.18
CA PHE A 131 6.44 14.35 -5.43
C PHE A 131 5.61 14.59 -4.16
N TYR A 132 6.11 14.26 -2.96
CA TYR A 132 5.31 14.29 -1.73
C TYR A 132 4.75 15.69 -1.43
N ASN A 133 5.50 16.75 -1.73
CA ASN A 133 5.04 18.11 -1.47
C ASN A 133 3.72 18.43 -2.22
N ASN A 134 3.56 17.90 -3.44
CA ASN A 134 2.33 18.06 -4.21
C ASN A 134 1.19 17.18 -3.67
N CYS A 135 1.54 16.08 -3.01
CA CYS A 135 0.59 15.18 -2.36
C CYS A 135 0.06 15.69 -1.01
N LYS A 136 0.75 16.62 -0.33
CA LYS A 136 0.42 17.06 1.03
C LYS A 136 -1.01 17.58 1.18
N GLN A 137 -1.54 18.21 0.13
CA GLN A 137 -2.90 18.78 0.12
C GLN A 137 -4.01 17.72 0.06
N TYR A 138 -3.66 16.46 -0.18
CA TYR A 138 -4.61 15.35 -0.33
C TYR A 138 -4.75 14.49 0.94
N ASP A 139 -4.58 15.07 2.13
CA ASP A 139 -4.67 14.31 3.40
C ASP A 139 -5.98 13.48 3.45
N PRO A 140 -5.90 12.13 3.53
CA PRO A 140 -7.08 11.28 3.53
C PRO A 140 -8.05 11.61 4.66
N LYS A 141 -7.56 11.99 5.85
CA LYS A 141 -8.43 12.28 6.99
C LYS A 141 -9.30 13.50 6.73
N GLU A 142 -8.71 14.54 6.17
CA GLU A 142 -9.43 15.76 5.77
C GLU A 142 -10.39 15.46 4.62
N PHE A 143 -9.95 14.66 3.65
CA PHE A 143 -10.79 14.34 2.50
C PHE A 143 -12.03 13.53 2.88
N LEU A 144 -11.90 12.55 3.79
CA LEU A 144 -13.04 11.77 4.28
C LEU A 144 -14.15 12.62 4.90
N LEU A 145 -13.83 13.78 5.49
CA LEU A 145 -14.84 14.71 6.02
C LEU A 145 -15.76 15.28 4.96
N THR A 146 -15.34 15.28 3.69
CA THR A 146 -16.12 15.79 2.56
C THR A 146 -17.12 14.76 2.01
N PHE A 147 -17.03 13.49 2.43
CA PHE A 147 -17.91 12.44 1.96
C PHE A 147 -19.27 12.53 2.65
N SER A 148 -20.36 12.53 1.89
CA SER A 148 -21.72 12.53 2.45
C SER A 148 -21.98 11.30 3.34
N CYS A 149 -21.40 10.15 3.00
CA CYS A 149 -21.53 8.91 3.77
C CYS A 149 -20.53 8.78 4.94
N ASN A 150 -19.75 9.82 5.27
CA ASN A 150 -18.64 9.71 6.23
C ASN A 150 -19.07 9.15 7.60
N GLU A 151 -20.14 9.70 8.18
CA GLU A 151 -20.61 9.29 9.51
C GLU A 151 -21.13 7.84 9.51
N GLN A 152 -21.87 7.45 8.47
CA GLN A 152 -22.32 6.07 8.29
C GLN A 152 -21.13 5.10 8.20
N MET A 153 -20.09 5.46 7.45
CA MET A 153 -18.94 4.60 7.23
C MET A 153 -18.03 4.52 8.47
N LYS A 154 -17.84 5.61 9.21
CA LYS A 154 -17.17 5.59 10.52
C LYS A 154 -17.87 4.66 11.49
N GLN A 155 -19.19 4.73 11.59
CA GLN A 155 -19.96 3.83 12.46
C GLN A 155 -19.78 2.38 12.03
N LYS A 156 -19.92 2.08 10.73
CA LYS A 156 -19.73 0.74 10.19
C LYS A 156 -18.33 0.20 10.50
N LYS A 157 -17.28 1.01 10.34
CA LYS A 157 -15.90 0.64 10.68
C LYS A 157 -15.74 0.35 12.18
N ALA A 158 -16.32 1.18 13.04
CA ALA A 158 -16.29 0.98 14.49
C ALA A 158 -17.00 -0.33 14.89
N ASP A 159 -18.17 -0.60 14.33
CA ASP A 159 -18.94 -1.82 14.58
C ASP A 159 -18.19 -3.07 14.12
N THR A 160 -17.59 -3.04 12.91
CA THR A 160 -16.76 -4.13 12.41
C THR A 160 -15.56 -4.39 13.32
N LEU A 161 -14.90 -3.34 13.79
CA LEU A 161 -13.76 -3.47 14.70
C LEU A 161 -14.19 -4.02 16.08
N ALA A 162 -15.36 -3.61 16.59
CA ALA A 162 -15.91 -4.15 17.83
C ALA A 162 -16.23 -5.64 17.71
N LYS A 163 -16.88 -6.05 16.62
CA LYS A 163 -17.18 -7.47 16.33
C LYS A 163 -15.91 -8.31 16.20
N ALA A 164 -14.89 -7.80 15.49
CA ALA A 164 -13.61 -8.49 15.34
C ALA A 164 -12.91 -8.71 16.70
N ARG A 165 -12.94 -7.70 17.59
CA ARG A 165 -12.39 -7.83 18.95
C ARG A 165 -13.14 -8.86 19.79
N GLN A 166 -14.46 -8.88 19.72
CA GLN A 166 -15.28 -9.86 20.44
C GLN A 166 -14.99 -11.29 19.96
N ALA A 167 -14.92 -11.50 18.64
CA ALA A 167 -14.60 -12.80 18.05
C ALA A 167 -13.21 -13.29 18.49
N LEU A 168 -12.21 -12.41 18.49
CA LEU A 168 -10.85 -12.76 18.93
C LEU A 168 -10.82 -13.17 20.40
N GLN A 169 -11.58 -12.47 21.26
CA GLN A 169 -11.70 -12.77 22.68
C GLN A 169 -12.42 -14.11 22.94
N SER A 170 -13.48 -14.43 22.18
CA SER A 170 -14.13 -15.75 22.28
C SER A 170 -13.18 -16.87 21.84
N SER A 171 -12.43 -16.68 20.75
CA SER A 171 -11.47 -17.68 20.29
C SER A 171 -10.33 -17.91 21.28
N THR A 172 -9.88 -16.87 21.99
CA THR A 172 -8.87 -17.03 23.05
C THR A 172 -9.43 -17.76 24.27
N ALA A 173 -10.68 -17.50 24.65
CA ALA A 173 -11.35 -18.22 25.73
C ALA A 173 -11.53 -19.72 25.38
N ASP A 174 -11.94 -20.03 24.15
CA ASP A 174 -12.09 -21.42 23.68
C ASP A 174 -10.75 -22.17 23.70
N VAL A 175 -9.66 -21.55 23.22
CA VAL A 175 -8.31 -22.15 23.26
C VAL A 175 -7.86 -22.39 24.70
N GLN A 176 -8.14 -21.44 25.60
CA GLN A 176 -7.74 -21.55 27.00
C GLN A 176 -8.54 -22.65 27.74
N GLU A 177 -9.82 -22.82 27.43
CA GLU A 177 -10.65 -23.92 27.96
C GLU A 177 -10.18 -25.28 27.43
N GLN A 178 -9.78 -25.39 26.16
CA GLN A 178 -9.22 -26.62 25.59
C GLN A 178 -7.88 -27.00 26.24
N ILE A 179 -6.99 -26.04 26.51
CA ILE A 179 -5.73 -26.27 27.23
C ILE A 179 -6.00 -26.75 28.65
N SER A 180 -6.98 -26.20 29.36
CA SER A 180 -7.38 -26.65 30.69
C SER A 180 -7.95 -28.08 30.71
N ARG A 181 -8.67 -28.49 29.66
CA ARG A 181 -9.18 -29.88 29.53
C ARG A 181 -8.07 -30.90 29.26
N ILE A 182 -7.03 -30.52 28.51
CA ILE A 182 -5.85 -31.37 28.25
C ILE A 182 -5.01 -31.54 29.52
N THR A 183 -4.84 -30.48 30.31
CA THR A 183 -4.04 -30.50 31.55
C THR A 183 -4.77 -31.14 32.74
N GLY A 184 -6.10 -31.23 32.71
CA GLY A 184 -6.90 -31.93 33.73
C GLY A 184 -6.98 -33.45 33.57
N GLY A 185 -6.41 -34.00 32.50
CA GLY A 185 -6.50 -35.43 32.16
C GLY A 185 -5.14 -36.11 32.02
N SER A 186 -4.34 -36.16 33.09
CA SER A 186 -3.33 -37.23 33.27
C SER A 186 -2.79 -37.22 34.70
N GLU A 187 -2.90 -38.38 35.35
CA GLU A 187 -2.15 -38.72 36.56
C GLU A 187 -0.65 -38.61 36.30
N VAL A 188 0.05 -38.22 37.36
CA VAL A 188 1.49 -37.98 37.44
C VAL A 188 2.28 -39.23 37.00
N SER A 189 3.14 -39.09 36.00
CA SER A 189 4.33 -39.94 35.88
C SER A 189 5.55 -39.06 35.61
N ALA A 190 6.46 -39.05 36.57
CA ALA A 190 7.68 -38.27 36.56
C ALA A 190 8.68 -38.83 35.54
N GLY A 191 9.20 -37.96 34.67
CA GLY A 191 10.42 -38.24 33.92
C GLY A 191 10.50 -37.51 32.59
N GLY A 192 11.31 -36.45 32.52
CA GLY A 192 11.83 -35.93 31.25
C GLY A 192 11.92 -34.41 31.17
N SER A 193 13.09 -33.87 31.48
CA SER A 193 13.52 -32.54 31.03
C SER A 193 13.51 -32.48 29.50
N LEU A 194 12.95 -31.41 28.92
CA LEU A 194 13.57 -30.74 27.77
C LEU A 194 13.09 -29.27 27.70
N LEU A 195 14.00 -28.36 28.04
CA LEU A 195 13.93 -26.96 27.64
C LEU A 195 14.36 -26.88 26.17
N THR A 196 13.53 -26.32 25.29
CA THR A 196 13.98 -25.35 24.28
C THR A 196 12.83 -24.39 23.97
N SER A 197 13.11 -23.10 24.12
CA SER A 197 12.30 -21.96 23.72
C SER A 197 12.93 -21.40 22.45
N ASP A 198 12.16 -21.30 21.38
CA ASP A 198 12.17 -20.19 20.41
C ASP A 198 10.94 -20.42 19.52
N GLY A 199 9.98 -19.50 19.36
CA GLY A 199 10.17 -18.08 19.15
C GLY A 199 9.78 -17.78 17.70
N SER A 200 8.49 -17.90 17.35
CA SER A 200 7.99 -17.50 16.04
C SER A 200 6.67 -16.75 16.22
N HIS A 201 6.77 -15.42 16.15
CA HIS A 201 5.64 -14.50 16.07
C HIS A 201 4.88 -14.70 14.74
N PRO A 202 3.53 -14.63 14.74
CA PRO A 202 2.76 -14.70 13.50
C PRO A 202 2.82 -13.39 12.71
N VAL A 203 3.28 -13.52 11.47
CA VAL A 203 3.23 -12.51 10.39
C VAL A 203 1.80 -12.48 9.86
N GLU A 204 0.91 -11.73 10.51
CA GLU A 204 -0.52 -11.66 10.09
C GLU A 204 -0.91 -10.25 9.62
N LYS A 205 -0.06 -9.25 9.87
CA LYS A 205 -0.37 -7.85 9.53
C LYS A 205 0.02 -7.46 8.09
N THR A 206 0.92 -8.21 7.48
CA THR A 206 1.42 -7.93 6.12
C THR A 206 0.46 -8.44 5.05
N GLU A 207 -0.16 -9.62 5.25
CA GLU A 207 -1.11 -10.20 4.29
C GLU A 207 -2.39 -9.37 4.08
N LEU A 208 -2.85 -8.64 5.10
CA LEU A 208 -4.03 -7.78 4.98
C LEU A 208 -3.81 -6.54 4.10
N LEU A 209 -2.57 -6.07 3.99
CA LEU A 209 -2.21 -5.00 3.07
C LEU A 209 -2.10 -5.53 1.64
N ASP A 210 -1.55 -6.72 1.45
CA ASP A 210 -1.40 -7.38 0.14
C ASP A 210 -2.75 -7.81 -0.45
N LEU A 211 -3.70 -8.27 0.38
CA LEU A 211 -5.05 -8.65 -0.08
C LEU A 211 -5.88 -7.47 -0.55
N ASN A 212 -5.76 -6.30 0.10
CA ASN A 212 -6.39 -5.08 -0.40
C ASN A 212 -5.69 -4.59 -1.68
N TYR A 213 -4.35 -4.70 -1.76
CA TYR A 213 -3.59 -4.29 -2.95
C TYR A 213 -3.91 -5.13 -4.21
N SER A 214 -4.10 -6.44 -4.05
CA SER A 214 -4.38 -7.36 -5.16
C SER A 214 -5.79 -7.17 -5.74
N LYS A 215 -6.75 -6.73 -4.90
CA LYS A 215 -8.13 -6.50 -5.34
C LYS A 215 -8.31 -5.27 -6.25
N TYR A 216 -7.39 -4.31 -6.19
CA TYR A 216 -7.45 -3.05 -6.97
C TYR A 216 -6.48 -2.97 -8.14
N ASN A 217 -5.71 -4.03 -8.44
CA ASN A 217 -4.72 -4.05 -9.54
C ASN A 217 -4.92 -5.22 -10.54
N LEU A 218 -6.13 -5.76 -10.63
CA LEU A 218 -6.52 -6.62 -11.75
C LEU A 218 -7.30 -5.77 -12.74
N ASP A 219 -6.58 -5.06 -13.60
CA ASP A 219 -6.93 -4.71 -14.98
C ASP A 219 -5.66 -4.25 -15.74
#